data_AF-A0AB36U0D4-F1
#
_entry.id   AF-A0AB36U0D4-F1
#
_cell.length_a   1.000
_cell.length_b   1.000
_cell.length_c   1.000
_cell.angle_alpha   90.00
_cell.angle_beta   90.00
_cell.angle_gamma   90.00
#
_symmetry.space_group_name_H-M   'P 1'
#
loop_
_entity.id
_entity.type
_entity.pdbx_description
1 polymer ?
#
loop_
_entity_poly.entity_id
_entity_poly.type
_entity_poly.pdbx_seq_one_letter_code
_entity_poly.pdbx_strand_id
1 'polypeptide(L)'
;MIQCNTERSLIYQGMHYLDLIASNIKKGGKLLDVSYQTGTNGYLTVNITTSYVEGLTKTVEELIYKDDLLINWKLITSYDVYTIFSRKTLNEYLTKLNTHELCVS
;
A
#
# COMPACT_ATOMS: atom_id res chain seq x y z
N MET A 1 10.28 -31.04 -27.13
CA MET A 1 10.76 -29.83 -26.44
C MET A 1 9.54 -29.07 -25.97
N ILE A 2 9.23 -29.14 -24.68
CA ILE A 2 8.16 -28.34 -24.08
C ILE A 2 8.74 -26.95 -23.88
N GLN A 3 8.26 -25.96 -24.62
CA GLN A 3 8.52 -24.56 -24.32
C GLN A 3 7.91 -24.28 -22.95
N CYS A 4 8.75 -24.18 -21.92
CA CYS A 4 8.35 -23.51 -20.69
C CYS A 4 8.10 -22.05 -21.05
N ASN A 5 6.83 -21.68 -21.24
CA ASN A 5 6.43 -20.29 -21.23
C ASN A 5 6.96 -19.70 -19.93
N THR A 6 7.88 -18.74 -20.04
CA THR A 6 8.33 -17.96 -18.89
C THR A 6 7.12 -17.15 -18.46
N GLU A 7 6.36 -17.66 -17.50
CA GLU A 7 5.24 -16.94 -16.92
C GLU A 7 5.76 -15.57 -16.51
N ARG A 8 5.22 -14.51 -17.11
CA ARG A 8 5.49 -13.14 -16.65
C ARG A 8 4.96 -13.07 -15.23
N SER A 9 5.86 -13.14 -14.26
CA SER A 9 5.52 -12.91 -12.86
C SER A 9 4.98 -11.49 -12.73
N LEU A 10 3.65 -11.36 -12.64
CA LEU A 10 2.99 -10.08 -12.39
C LEU A 10 3.26 -9.70 -10.94
N ILE A 11 4.18 -8.74 -10.74
CA ILE A 11 4.45 -8.21 -9.40
C ILE A 11 3.35 -7.21 -9.06
N TYR A 12 2.55 -7.51 -8.04
CA TYR A 12 1.59 -6.56 -7.50
C TYR A 12 2.31 -5.35 -6.90
N GLN A 13 2.13 -4.17 -7.49
CA GLN A 13 2.81 -2.92 -7.08
C GLN A 13 2.19 -2.28 -5.82
N GLY A 14 0.89 -2.49 -5.60
CA GLY A 14 0.14 -1.83 -4.53
C GLY A 14 -0.43 -0.47 -4.95
N MET A 15 -1.11 0.21 -4.02
CA MET A 15 -1.72 1.52 -4.28
C MET A 15 -0.66 2.61 -4.39
N HIS A 16 -0.72 3.40 -5.46
CA HIS A 16 0.11 4.59 -5.61
C HIS A 16 -0.49 5.78 -4.85
N TYR A 17 0.35 6.62 -4.25
CA TYR A 17 -0.11 7.72 -3.38
C TYR A 17 -0.94 8.76 -4.15
N LEU A 18 -0.66 8.98 -5.44
CA LEU A 18 -1.48 9.87 -6.28
C LEU A 18 -2.90 9.33 -6.50
N ASP A 19 -3.04 8.00 -6.67
CA ASP A 19 -4.35 7.36 -6.81
C ASP A 19 -5.13 7.44 -5.50
N LEU A 20 -4.45 7.30 -4.37
CA LEU A 20 -5.05 7.48 -3.05
C LEU A 20 -5.53 8.91 -2.81
N ILE A 21 -4.69 9.91 -3.13
CA ILE A 21 -5.09 11.33 -3.05
C ILE A 21 -6.34 11.58 -3.90
N ALA A 22 -6.35 11.11 -5.15
CA ALA A 22 -7.51 11.25 -6.03
C ALA A 22 -8.76 10.56 -5.45
N SER A 23 -8.61 9.37 -4.87
CA SER A 23 -9.67 8.62 -4.20
C SER A 23 -10.25 9.36 -2.99
N ASN A 24 -9.39 9.94 -2.15
CA ASN A 24 -9.81 10.70 -0.97
C ASN A 24 -10.58 11.96 -1.36
N ILE A 25 -10.08 12.72 -2.35
CA ILE A 25 -10.77 13.91 -2.87
C ILE A 25 -12.14 13.51 -3.43
N LYS A 26 -12.22 12.43 -4.20
CA LYS A 26 -13.49 11.91 -4.74
C LYS A 26 -14.49 11.55 -3.65
N LYS A 27 -14.02 11.13 -2.46
CA LYS A 27 -14.84 10.82 -1.29
C LYS A 27 -15.21 12.05 -0.45
N GLY A 28 -14.90 13.26 -0.91
CA GLY A 28 -15.17 14.51 -0.19
C GLY A 28 -14.09 14.89 0.82
N GLY A 29 -12.92 14.25 0.77
CA GLY A 29 -11.76 14.62 1.58
C GLY A 29 -11.12 15.91 1.08
N LYS A 30 -10.83 16.82 2.00
CA LYS A 30 -9.99 18.00 1.77
C LYS A 30 -8.55 17.66 2.14
N LEU A 31 -7.66 17.71 1.16
CA LEU A 31 -6.22 17.53 1.39
C LEU A 31 -5.70 18.71 2.24
N LEU A 32 -5.06 18.41 3.37
CA LEU A 32 -4.47 19.41 4.25
C LEU A 32 -2.96 19.52 4.06
N ASP A 33 -2.28 18.38 3.93
CA ASP A 33 -0.84 18.31 3.77
C ASP A 33 -0.43 17.01 3.06
N VAL A 34 0.67 17.06 2.32
CA VAL A 34 1.36 15.88 1.79
C VAL A 34 2.85 16.07 2.01
N SER A 35 3.46 15.14 2.72
CA SER A 35 4.90 15.16 2.97
C SER A 35 5.58 13.89 2.47
N TYR A 36 6.83 14.05 2.06
CA TYR A 36 7.66 13.02 1.46
C TYR A 36 8.95 12.92 2.26
N GLN A 37 9.33 11.70 2.62
CA GLN A 37 10.59 11.40 3.29
C GLN A 37 11.30 10.29 2.51
N THR A 38 12.37 10.65 1.82
CA THR A 38 13.24 9.68 1.16
C THR A 38 14.23 9.13 2.19
N GLY A 39 14.15 7.82 2.44
CA GLY A 39 15.11 7.11 3.26
C GLY A 39 16.34 6.66 2.46
N THR A 40 17.40 6.28 3.18
CA THR A 40 18.51 5.53 2.57
C THR A 40 18.01 4.17 2.06
N ASN A 41 18.61 3.65 0.99
CA ASN A 41 18.31 2.32 0.41
C ASN A 41 16.95 2.20 -0.33
N GLY A 42 16.54 3.25 -1.06
CA GLY A 42 15.40 3.18 -1.97
C GLY A 42 14.02 3.24 -1.31
N TYR A 43 13.96 3.59 -0.01
CA TYR A 43 12.71 3.78 0.70
C TYR A 43 12.13 5.18 0.48
N LEU A 44 10.82 5.24 0.30
CA LEU A 44 10.05 6.48 0.26
C LEU A 44 8.86 6.35 1.20
N THR A 45 8.76 7.24 2.18
CA THR A 45 7.57 7.39 3.01
C THR A 45 6.78 8.60 2.53
N VAL A 46 5.49 8.40 2.26
CA VAL A 46 4.54 9.46 1.90
C VAL A 46 3.49 9.54 2.99
N ASN A 47 3.32 10.72 3.58
CA ASN A 47 2.24 10.97 4.54
C ASN A 47 1.22 11.92 3.91
N ILE A 48 -0.05 11.50 3.89
CA ILE A 48 -1.16 12.27 3.34
C ILE A 48 -2.12 12.64 4.47
N THR A 49 -2.20 13.91 4.80
CA THR A 49 -3.17 14.40 5.79
C THR A 49 -4.43 14.86 5.08
N THR A 50 -5.56 14.21 5.37
CA THR A 50 -6.86 14.53 4.79
C THR A 50 -7.85 14.88 5.90
N SER A 51 -8.70 15.87 5.64
CA SER A 51 -9.82 16.22 6.50
C SER A 51 -11.15 15.93 5.81
N TYR A 52 -12.10 15.39 6.57
CA TYR A 52 -13.46 15.13 6.12
C TYR A 52 -14.45 15.91 6.98
N VAL A 53 -15.65 16.15 6.41
CA VAL A 53 -16.78 16.81 7.08
C VAL A 53 -16.33 18.12 7.76
N GLU A 54 -15.74 19.01 6.96
CA GLU A 54 -15.30 20.36 7.38
C GLU A 54 -14.38 20.41 8.62
N GLY A 55 -13.57 19.36 8.86
CA GLY A 55 -12.64 19.35 9.98
C GLY A 55 -12.99 18.39 11.11
N LEU A 56 -14.19 17.82 11.12
CA LEU A 56 -14.65 16.90 12.17
C LEU A 56 -13.86 15.59 12.19
N THR A 57 -13.37 15.15 11.04
CA THR A 57 -12.50 13.98 10.96
C THR A 57 -11.21 14.36 10.25
N LYS A 58 -10.08 13.94 10.83
CA LYS A 58 -8.76 14.06 10.23
C LYS A 58 -8.11 12.69 10.22
N THR A 59 -7.49 12.37 9.10
CA THR A 59 -6.76 11.12 8.91
C THR A 59 -5.39 11.44 8.35
N VAL A 60 -4.39 10.65 8.75
CA VAL A 60 -3.07 10.64 8.15
C VAL A 60 -2.84 9.26 7.54
N GLU A 61 -2.57 9.21 6.25
CA GLU A 61 -2.22 7.97 5.58
C GLU A 61 -0.72 7.91 5.36
N GLU A 62 -0.07 6.94 5.98
CA GLU A 62 1.36 6.67 5.85
C GLU A 62 1.56 5.53 4.86
N LEU A 63 2.15 5.82 3.71
CA LEU A 63 2.49 4.85 2.67
C LEU A 63 4.01 4.74 2.57
N ILE A 64 4.53 3.54 2.79
CA ILE A 64 5.95 3.24 2.70
C ILE A 64 6.18 2.42 1.44
N TYR A 65 7.05 2.92 0.57
CA TYR A 65 7.49 2.28 -0.66
C TYR A 65 8.95 1.88 -0.56
N LYS A 66 9.33 0.85 -1.31
CA LYS A 66 10.71 0.47 -1.60
C LYS A 66 10.81 0.09 -3.07
N ASP A 67 11.71 0.73 -3.81
CA ASP A 67 11.92 0.45 -5.25
C ASP A 67 10.58 0.46 -6.02
N ASP A 68 9.77 1.50 -5.82
CA ASP A 68 8.42 1.72 -6.38
C ASP A 68 7.32 0.72 -5.96
N LEU A 69 7.63 -0.24 -5.09
CA LEU A 69 6.65 -1.18 -4.54
C LEU A 69 6.10 -0.68 -3.20
N LEU A 70 4.78 -0.66 -3.05
CA LEU A 70 4.16 -0.41 -1.75
C LEU A 70 4.55 -1.54 -0.79
N ILE A 71 5.17 -1.20 0.33
CA ILE A 71 5.57 -2.12 1.39
C ILE A 71 4.54 -2.14 2.50
N ASN A 72 4.07 -0.96 2.91
CA ASN A 72 3.12 -0.83 4.00
C ASN A 72 2.24 0.40 3.80
N TRP A 73 0.97 0.31 4.19
CA TRP A 73 0.04 1.43 4.24
C TRP A 73 -0.72 1.40 5.56
N LYS A 74 -0.62 2.49 6.32
CA LYS A 74 -1.40 2.70 7.54
C LYS A 74 -2.34 3.87 7.38
N LEU A 75 -3.52 3.73 7.96
CA LEU A 75 -4.46 4.81 8.22
C LEU A 75 -4.38 5.16 9.71
N ILE A 76 -3.95 6.37 10.00
CA ILE A 76 -3.86 6.93 11.35
C ILE A 76 -5.03 7.88 11.53
N THR A 77 -5.81 7.65 12.58
CA THR A 77 -6.93 8.50 13.00
C THR A 77 -6.64 9.10 14.37
N SER A 78 -7.52 9.97 14.88
CA SER A 78 -7.39 10.48 16.25
C SER A 78 -7.46 9.42 17.34
N TYR A 79 -7.99 8.23 17.04
CA TYR A 79 -8.28 7.19 18.03
C TYR A 79 -7.36 5.99 17.90
N ASP A 80 -6.92 5.66 16.69
CA ASP A 80 -6.29 4.38 16.40
C ASP A 80 -5.49 4.41 15.09
N VAL A 81 -4.66 3.38 14.91
CA VAL A 81 -3.82 3.14 13.74
C VAL A 81 -4.18 1.80 13.10
N TYR A 82 -4.67 1.85 11.87
CA TYR A 82 -5.07 0.66 11.11
C TYR A 82 -4.04 0.37 10.02
N THR A 83 -3.61 -0.89 9.92
CA THR A 83 -2.81 -1.33 8.77
C THR A 83 -3.75 -1.75 7.65
N ILE A 84 -3.76 -0.99 6.55
CA ILE A 84 -4.61 -1.27 5.38
C ILE A 84 -3.93 -2.26 4.44
N PHE A 85 -2.61 -2.15 4.30
CA PHE A 85 -1.83 -3.05 3.46
C PHE A 85 -0.46 -3.34 4.06
N SER A 86 -0.01 -4.58 3.94
CA SER A 86 1.34 -5.05 4.28
C SER A 86 1.83 -6.05 3.24
N ARG A 87 2.96 -5.77 2.60
CA ARG A 87 3.58 -6.68 1.62
C ARG A 87 4.04 -7.97 2.28
N LYS A 88 4.47 -7.93 3.54
CA LYS A 88 4.80 -9.13 4.31
C LYS A 88 3.59 -10.07 4.38
N THR A 89 2.43 -9.52 4.77
CA THR A 89 1.18 -10.28 4.86
C THR A 89 0.75 -10.82 3.50
N LEU A 90 0.83 -10.02 2.43
CA LEU A 90 0.58 -10.49 1.06
C LEU A 90 1.49 -11.66 0.68
N ASN A 91 2.81 -11.53 0.91
CA ASN A 91 3.78 -12.57 0.58
C ASN A 91 3.53 -13.86 1.38
N GLU A 92 3.12 -13.76 2.64
CA GLU A 92 2.73 -14.92 3.45
C GLU A 92 1.52 -15.65 2.85
N TYR A 93 0.51 -14.92 2.36
CA TYR A 93 -0.64 -15.53 1.68
C TYR A 93 -0.24 -16.22 0.37
N LEU A 94 0.56 -15.55 -0.47
CA LEU A 94 1.02 -16.11 -1.74
C LEU A 94 1.91 -17.34 -1.54
N THR A 95 2.79 -17.33 -0.53
CA THR A 95 3.65 -18.47 -0.21
C THR A 95 2.84 -19.66 0.28
N LYS A 96 1.83 -19.43 1.14
CA LYS A 96 0.93 -20.49 1.62
C LYS A 96 0.13 -21.15 0.50
N LEU A 97 -0.32 -20.37 -0.47
CA LEU A 97 -1.02 -20.88 -1.66
C LEU A 97 -0.11 -21.82 -2.47
N ASN A 98 1.13 -21.41 -2.73
CA ASN A 98 2.09 -22.23 -3.47
C ASN A 98 2.47 -23.53 -2.73
N THR A 99 2.53 -23.53 -1.40
CA THR A 99 2.78 -24.75 -0.63
C THR A 99 1.59 -25.71 -0.62
N HIS A 100 0.35 -25.21 -0.75
CA HIS A 100 -0.83 -26.07 -0.79
C HIS A 100 -0.95 -26.83 -2.11
N GLU A 101 -0.53 -26.24 -3.23
CA GLU A 101 -0.47 -26.92 -4.53
C GLU A 101 0.58 -28.04 -4.58
N LEU A 102 1.66 -27.91 -3.80
CA LEU A 102 2.72 -28.94 -3.71
C LEU A 102 2.38 -30.12 -2.78
N CYS A 103 1.31 -30.03 -1.98
CA CYS A 103 0.91 -31.08 -1.04
C CYS A 103 -0.34 -31.86 -1.48
N VAL A 104 -0.88 -31.59 -2.68
CA VAL A 104 -2.05 -32.29 -3.25
C VAL A 104 -1.65 -33.23 -4.42
N SER A 105 -0.36 -33.37 -4.69
CA SER A 105 0.19 -34.33 -5.67
C SER A 105 0.57 -35.66 -5.03
#